data_AF-A0A6P8YVP3-F1
#
_entry.id   AF-A0A6P8YVP3-F1
#
_cell.length_a   1.000
_cell.length_b   1.000
_cell.length_c   1.000
_cell.angle_alpha   90.00
_cell.angle_beta   90.00
_cell.angle_gamma   90.00
#
_symmetry.space_group_name_H-M   'P 1'
#
loop_
_entity.id
_entity.type
_entity.pdbx_description
1 polymer ?
#
loop_
_entity_poly.entity_id
_entity_poly.type
_entity_poly.pdbx_seq_one_letter_code
_entity_poly.pdbx_strand_id
1 'polypeptide(L)'
;MLNSKGYNKSIDIWSVGCILAEMLSNRPIFPGKHYLDQLNHILGVLGSPTQEDLECIINEKARNYLQSLPFKPKVPWSKLYPNADPKALDLLDKMLTFNPHNRIGVEEALAHPYLEQYYDPADEPVAEEPFRFSMELDDLPKETLKQYIFDETVLFKTRLTQDQQQN
;
A
#
# COMPACT_ATOMS: atom_id res chain seq x y z
N MET A 1 2.23 -2.09 12.87
CA MET A 1 2.55 -1.83 11.45
C MET A 1 2.71 -0.34 11.15
N LEU A 2 2.10 0.57 11.93
CA LEU A 2 2.08 1.99 11.58
C LEU A 2 3.19 2.89 12.17
N ASN A 3 4.28 2.35 12.71
CA ASN A 3 5.33 3.17 13.35
C ASN A 3 6.76 2.70 13.03
N SER A 4 7.01 2.37 11.77
CA SER A 4 8.31 1.91 11.28
C SER A 4 8.98 3.02 10.48
N LYS A 5 10.27 3.26 10.69
CA LYS A 5 11.12 4.22 9.93
C LYS A 5 11.35 3.84 8.45
N GLY A 6 10.48 3.02 7.87
CA GLY A 6 10.55 2.50 6.49
C GLY A 6 9.22 2.63 5.75
N TYR A 7 8.43 3.66 6.07
CA TYR A 7 7.23 3.98 5.30
C TYR A 7 7.61 4.43 3.89
N ASN A 8 7.18 3.66 2.89
CA ASN A 8 7.41 3.95 1.49
C ASN A 8 6.14 3.67 0.68
N LYS A 9 6.16 4.08 -0.59
CA LYS A 9 5.04 3.89 -1.54
C LYS A 9 4.60 2.42 -1.68
N SER A 10 5.47 1.45 -1.36
CA SER A 10 5.14 0.02 -1.47
C SER A 10 4.01 -0.38 -0.51
N ILE A 11 3.82 0.33 0.60
CA ILE A 11 2.75 0.03 1.58
C ILE A 11 1.37 0.23 0.93
N ASP A 12 1.22 1.25 0.08
CA ASP A 12 -0.02 1.49 -0.65
C ASP A 12 -0.25 0.38 -1.69
N ILE A 13 0.80 -0.10 -2.36
CA ILE A 13 0.70 -1.21 -3.31
C ILE A 13 0.19 -2.50 -2.64
N TRP A 14 0.58 -2.78 -1.40
CA TRP A 14 0.02 -3.91 -0.66
C TRP A 14 -1.49 -3.77 -0.44
N SER A 15 -1.92 -2.56 -0.10
CA SER A 15 -3.34 -2.25 0.10
C SER A 15 -4.12 -2.39 -1.20
N VAL A 16 -3.57 -1.91 -2.32
CA VAL A 16 -4.13 -2.12 -3.67
C VAL A 16 -4.22 -3.60 -4.01
N GLY A 17 -3.20 -4.40 -3.70
CA GLY A 17 -3.24 -5.85 -3.86
C GLY A 17 -4.36 -6.51 -3.06
N CYS A 18 -4.61 -6.05 -1.83
CA CYS A 18 -5.74 -6.54 -1.03
C CYS A 18 -7.09 -6.16 -1.64
N ILE A 19 -7.22 -4.93 -2.16
CA ILE A 19 -8.43 -4.47 -2.87
C ILE A 19 -8.65 -5.28 -4.14
N LEU A 20 -7.61 -5.54 -4.94
CA LEU A 20 -7.71 -6.38 -6.14
C LEU A 20 -8.17 -7.79 -5.80
N ALA A 21 -7.57 -8.43 -4.79
CA ALA A 21 -7.99 -9.73 -4.29
C ALA A 21 -9.45 -9.75 -3.81
N GLU A 22 -9.89 -8.67 -3.18
CA GLU A 22 -11.28 -8.50 -2.74
C GLU A 22 -12.23 -8.32 -3.92
N MET A 23 -11.87 -7.54 -4.94
CA MET A 23 -12.66 -7.42 -6.18
C MET A 23 -12.82 -8.76 -6.89
N LEU A 24 -11.80 -9.62 -6.88
CA LEU A 24 -11.83 -10.95 -7.51
C LEU A 24 -12.76 -11.95 -6.79
N SER A 25 -13.06 -11.75 -5.50
CA SER A 25 -13.79 -12.74 -4.69
C SER A 25 -14.96 -12.20 -3.86
N ASN A 26 -15.16 -10.88 -3.87
CA ASN A 26 -16.08 -10.12 -3.02
C ASN A 26 -15.90 -10.41 -1.52
N ARG A 27 -14.68 -10.78 -1.11
CA ARG A 27 -14.34 -11.12 0.28
C ARG A 27 -12.94 -10.61 0.61
N PRO A 28 -12.70 -10.14 1.85
CA PRO A 28 -11.38 -9.74 2.28
C PRO A 28 -10.42 -10.93 2.27
N ILE A 29 -9.25 -10.76 1.66
CA ILE A 29 -8.22 -11.80 1.55
C ILE A 29 -7.57 -12.12 2.91
N PHE A 30 -7.36 -11.11 3.76
CA PHE A 30 -6.71 -11.25 5.07
C PHE A 30 -7.60 -10.68 6.20
N PRO A 31 -8.66 -11.39 6.63
CA PRO A 31 -9.61 -10.90 7.62
C PRO A 31 -9.14 -11.17 9.07
N GLY A 32 -7.98 -10.65 9.46
CA GLY A 32 -7.44 -10.87 10.81
C GLY A 32 -8.14 -10.04 11.89
N LYS A 33 -8.38 -10.66 13.04
CA LYS A 33 -9.07 -10.02 14.18
C LYS A 33 -8.15 -9.25 15.11
N HIS A 34 -6.86 -9.59 15.10
CA HIS A 34 -5.82 -8.94 15.90
C HIS A 34 -4.46 -9.11 15.22
N TYR A 35 -3.43 -8.43 15.72
CA TYR A 35 -2.10 -8.37 15.09
C TYR A 35 -1.52 -9.73 14.69
N LEU A 36 -1.49 -10.71 15.61
CA LEU A 36 -0.97 -12.05 15.31
C LEU A 36 -1.85 -12.84 14.34
N ASP A 37 -3.17 -12.64 14.39
CA ASP A 37 -4.12 -13.32 13.51
C ASP A 37 -3.98 -12.81 12.07
N GLN A 38 -3.83 -11.48 11.91
CA GLN A 38 -3.53 -10.85 10.62
C GLN A 38 -2.27 -11.45 9.99
N LEU A 39 -1.20 -11.59 10.78
CA LEU A 39 0.04 -12.19 10.32
C LEU A 39 -0.18 -13.66 9.90
N ASN A 40 -0.91 -14.44 10.69
CA ASN A 40 -1.22 -15.83 10.37
C ASN A 40 -2.04 -15.99 9.09
N HIS A 41 -2.98 -15.08 8.81
CA HIS A 41 -3.73 -15.04 7.56
C HIS A 41 -2.82 -14.77 6.36
N ILE A 42 -1.92 -13.78 6.47
CA ILE A 42 -0.95 -13.44 5.42
C ILE A 42 -0.06 -14.65 5.11
N LEU A 43 0.54 -15.26 6.13
CA LEU A 43 1.40 -16.44 6.00
C LEU A 43 0.64 -17.67 5.51
N GLY A 44 -0.66 -17.74 5.79
CA GLY A 44 -1.53 -18.82 5.31
C GLY A 44 -1.67 -18.84 3.79
N VAL A 45 -1.47 -17.68 3.14
CA VAL A 45 -1.53 -17.54 1.68
C VAL A 45 -0.13 -17.45 1.08
N LEU A 46 0.71 -16.54 1.57
CA LEU A 46 2.04 -16.30 1.01
C LEU A 46 3.07 -17.37 1.40
N GLY A 47 2.78 -18.16 2.43
CA GLY A 47 3.72 -19.12 3.00
C GLY A 47 4.68 -18.49 4.00
N SER A 48 5.64 -19.29 4.46
CA SER A 48 6.71 -18.83 5.36
C SER A 48 7.66 -17.87 4.63
N PRO A 49 8.01 -16.72 5.23
CA PRO A 49 8.96 -15.78 4.64
C PRO A 49 10.34 -16.43 4.51
N THR A 50 11.09 -15.99 3.50
CA THR A 50 12.50 -16.37 3.35
C THR A 50 13.38 -15.70 4.40
N GLN A 51 14.64 -16.12 4.51
CA GLN A 51 15.59 -15.47 5.42
C GLN A 51 15.80 -14.00 5.07
N GLU A 52 15.86 -13.66 3.78
CA GLU A 52 15.96 -12.28 3.29
C GLU A 52 14.72 -11.45 3.68
N ASP A 53 13.52 -12.02 3.51
CA ASP A 53 12.26 -11.37 3.92
C ASP A 53 12.23 -11.07 5.43
N LEU A 54 12.78 -11.97 6.25
CA LEU A 54 12.87 -11.80 7.71
C LEU A 54 13.84 -10.68 8.11
N GLU A 55 14.89 -10.45 7.32
CA GLU A 55 15.87 -9.38 7.57
C GLU A 55 15.26 -7.99 7.41
N CYS A 56 14.27 -7.83 6.54
CA CYS A 56 13.50 -6.59 6.39
C CYS A 56 12.62 -6.25 7.62
N ILE A 57 12.37 -7.22 8.50
CA ILE A 57 11.54 -7.01 9.69
C ILE A 57 12.40 -6.39 10.81
N ILE A 58 12.17 -5.12 11.10
CA ILE A 58 12.88 -4.36 12.14
C ILE A 58 12.52 -4.84 13.56
N ASN A 59 11.29 -5.31 13.77
CA ASN A 59 10.83 -5.74 15.09
C ASN A 59 11.30 -7.17 15.41
N GLU A 60 12.28 -7.29 16.30
CA GLU A 60 12.84 -8.57 16.75
C GLU A 60 11.80 -9.55 17.31
N LYS A 61 10.81 -9.07 18.07
CA LYS A 61 9.75 -9.95 18.61
C LYS A 61 8.92 -10.56 17.49
N ALA A 62 8.61 -9.78 16.45
CA ALA A 62 7.87 -10.26 15.29
C ALA A 62 8.72 -11.25 14.47
N ARG A 63 10.02 -10.98 14.30
CA ARG A 63 10.96 -11.90 13.63
C ARG A 63 11.07 -13.23 14.36
N ASN A 64 11.29 -13.22 15.67
CA ASN A 64 11.39 -14.43 16.48
C ASN A 64 10.08 -15.24 16.46
N TYR A 65 8.93 -14.56 16.51
CA TYR A 65 7.63 -15.22 16.37
C TYR A 65 7.52 -15.94 15.02
N LEU A 66 7.83 -15.26 13.92
CA LEU A 66 7.80 -15.85 12.58
C LEU A 66 8.72 -17.06 12.43
N GLN A 67 9.92 -17.00 13.01
CA GLN A 67 10.88 -18.11 12.99
C GLN A 67 10.44 -19.32 13.82
N SER A 68 9.61 -19.10 14.85
CA SER A 68 9.05 -20.19 15.67
C SER A 68 7.87 -20.93 15.05
N LEU A 69 7.28 -20.37 13.98
CA LEU A 69 6.15 -20.99 13.29
C LEU A 69 6.63 -22.14 12.40
N PRO A 70 5.82 -23.21 12.23
CA PRO A 70 6.14 -24.27 11.30
C PRO A 70 6.15 -23.76 9.86
N PHE A 71 6.98 -24.37 9.02
CA PHE A 71 7.05 -24.03 7.60
C PHE A 71 5.70 -24.22 6.90
N LYS A 72 5.30 -23.23 6.10
CA LYS A 72 4.09 -23.27 5.27
C LYS A 72 4.47 -22.97 3.81
N PRO A 73 4.07 -23.82 2.85
CA PRO A 73 4.24 -23.51 1.44
C PRO A 73 3.27 -22.39 1.00
N LYS A 74 3.69 -21.60 0.03
CA LYS A 74 2.83 -20.61 -0.64
C LYS A 74 1.64 -21.31 -1.31
N VAL A 75 0.46 -20.75 -1.15
CA VAL A 75 -0.75 -21.22 -1.82
C VAL A 75 -0.81 -20.57 -3.21
N PRO A 76 -0.91 -21.35 -4.30
CA PRO A 76 -1.05 -20.77 -5.64
C PRO A 76 -2.31 -19.90 -5.74
N TRP A 77 -2.19 -18.71 -6.33
CA TRP A 77 -3.33 -17.80 -6.52
C TRP A 77 -4.47 -18.41 -7.32
N SER A 78 -4.14 -19.24 -8.31
CA SER A 78 -5.13 -19.99 -9.11
C SER A 78 -5.98 -20.95 -8.28
N LYS A 79 -5.50 -21.39 -7.11
CA LYS A 79 -6.29 -22.20 -6.17
C LYS A 79 -7.28 -21.36 -5.38
N LEU A 80 -6.91 -20.12 -5.04
CA LEU A 80 -7.77 -19.18 -4.30
C LEU A 80 -8.81 -18.54 -5.22
N TYR A 81 -8.41 -18.23 -6.45
CA TYR A 81 -9.21 -17.52 -7.45
C TYR A 81 -9.24 -18.31 -8.77
N PRO A 82 -9.91 -19.48 -8.82
CA PRO A 82 -9.87 -20.38 -9.97
C PRO A 82 -10.49 -19.81 -11.25
N ASN A 83 -11.35 -18.80 -11.13
CA ASN A 83 -12.06 -18.19 -12.26
C ASN A 83 -11.45 -16.84 -12.69
N ALA A 84 -10.37 -16.41 -12.04
CA ALA A 84 -9.75 -15.13 -12.33
C ALA A 84 -8.83 -15.21 -13.56
N ASP A 85 -8.67 -14.09 -14.25
CA ASP A 85 -7.72 -13.95 -15.36
C ASP A 85 -6.29 -14.22 -14.86
N PRO A 86 -5.51 -15.11 -15.53
CA PRO A 86 -4.11 -15.33 -15.19
C PRO A 86 -3.27 -14.05 -15.11
N LYS A 87 -3.52 -13.05 -15.95
CA LYS A 87 -2.85 -11.74 -15.91
C LYS A 87 -3.17 -10.97 -14.63
N ALA A 88 -4.40 -11.06 -14.14
CA ALA A 88 -4.81 -10.44 -12.88
C ALA A 88 -4.09 -11.09 -11.69
N LEU A 89 -3.98 -12.42 -11.71
CA LEU A 89 -3.28 -13.18 -10.67
C LEU A 89 -1.77 -12.91 -10.66
N ASP A 90 -1.18 -12.73 -11.84
CA ASP A 90 0.22 -12.36 -12.00
C ASP A 90 0.51 -10.95 -11.46
N LEU A 91 -0.38 -9.98 -11.72
CA LEU A 91 -0.28 -8.65 -11.10
C LEU A 91 -0.45 -8.73 -9.58
N LEU A 92 -1.46 -9.48 -9.12
CA LEU A 92 -1.74 -9.67 -7.71
C LEU A 92 -0.56 -10.28 -6.96
N ASP A 93 0.14 -11.24 -7.57
CA ASP A 93 1.34 -11.85 -6.99
C ASP A 93 2.45 -10.82 -6.74
N LYS A 94 2.69 -9.94 -7.71
CA LYS A 94 3.71 -8.88 -7.62
C LYS A 94 3.34 -7.78 -6.62
N MET A 95 2.05 -7.51 -6.42
CA MET A 95 1.55 -6.56 -5.43
C MET A 95 1.60 -7.14 -4.00
N LEU A 96 1.22 -8.41 -3.82
CA LEU A 96 1.20 -9.10 -2.53
C LEU A 96 2.51 -9.83 -2.23
N THR A 97 3.64 -9.21 -2.56
CA THR A 97 4.98 -9.67 -2.16
C THR A 97 5.25 -9.31 -0.71
N PHE A 98 5.79 -10.26 0.08
CA PHE A 98 6.07 -10.06 1.50
C PHE A 98 7.10 -8.94 1.74
N ASN A 99 8.27 -9.05 1.10
CA ASN A 99 9.30 -8.02 1.17
C ASN A 99 8.87 -6.76 0.40
N PRO A 100 8.77 -5.60 1.08
CA PRO A 100 8.35 -4.34 0.44
C PRO A 100 9.31 -3.86 -0.66
N HIS A 101 10.59 -4.26 -0.62
CA HIS A 101 11.59 -3.91 -1.64
C HIS A 101 11.41 -4.69 -2.95
N ASN A 102 10.77 -5.84 -2.89
CA ASN A 102 10.51 -6.72 -4.05
C ASN A 102 9.08 -6.55 -4.59
N ARG A 103 8.32 -5.59 -4.04
CA ARG A 103 6.95 -5.29 -4.48
C ARG A 103 7.00 -4.37 -5.69
N ILE A 104 6.13 -4.64 -6.68
CA ILE A 104 6.03 -3.84 -7.90
C ILE A 104 5.76 -2.36 -7.60
N GLY A 105 6.39 -1.46 -8.37
CA GLY A 105 6.10 -0.02 -8.32
C GLY A 105 4.72 0.31 -8.88
N VAL A 106 4.20 1.51 -8.61
CA VAL A 106 2.88 1.91 -9.15
C VAL A 106 2.94 2.07 -10.67
N GLU A 107 4.02 2.63 -11.19
CA GLU A 107 4.24 2.84 -12.62
C GLU A 107 4.40 1.50 -13.35
N GLU A 108 5.13 0.55 -12.74
CA GLU A 108 5.27 -0.81 -13.26
C GLU A 108 3.95 -1.58 -13.23
N ALA A 109 3.11 -1.35 -12.21
CA ALA A 109 1.78 -1.94 -12.13
C ALA A 109 0.84 -1.40 -13.21
N LEU A 110 0.88 -0.09 -13.50
CA LEU A 110 0.14 0.55 -14.58
C LEU A 110 0.55 -0.01 -15.95
N ALA A 111 1.84 -0.20 -16.17
CA ALA A 111 2.39 -0.81 -17.40
C ALA A 111 2.16 -2.33 -17.50
N HIS A 112 1.50 -2.97 -16.53
CA HIS A 112 1.32 -4.42 -16.52
C HIS A 112 0.35 -4.89 -17.62
N PRO A 113 0.55 -6.06 -18.25
CA PRO A 113 -0.34 -6.61 -19.29
C PRO A 113 -1.82 -6.80 -18.90
N TYR A 114 -2.14 -6.70 -17.61
CA TYR A 114 -3.51 -6.73 -17.10
C TYR A 114 -4.24 -5.40 -17.31
N LEU A 115 -3.51 -4.28 -17.26
CA LEU A 115 -4.03 -2.92 -17.42
C LEU A 115 -3.75 -2.34 -18.82
N GLU A 116 -3.16 -3.13 -19.73
CA GLU A 116 -2.79 -2.74 -21.10
C GLU A 116 -3.89 -2.01 -21.88
N GLN A 117 -5.17 -2.38 -21.67
CA GLN A 117 -6.30 -1.76 -22.34
C GLN A 117 -6.61 -0.32 -21.89
N TYR A 118 -6.09 0.08 -20.72
CA TYR A 118 -6.32 1.40 -20.11
C TYR A 118 -5.04 2.21 -19.96
N TYR A 119 -3.87 1.57 -20.04
CA TYR A 119 -2.58 2.23 -19.82
C TYR A 119 -2.30 3.24 -20.93
N ASP A 120 -2.29 4.52 -20.57
CA ASP A 120 -1.89 5.63 -21.44
C ASP A 120 -0.98 6.60 -20.66
N PRO A 121 0.35 6.53 -20.86
CA PRO A 121 1.29 7.43 -20.20
C PRO A 121 1.02 8.92 -20.47
N ALA A 122 0.33 9.26 -21.56
CA ALA A 122 0.01 10.65 -21.89
C ALA A 122 -1.18 11.18 -21.08
N ASP A 123 -2.04 10.30 -20.55
CA ASP A 123 -3.21 10.64 -19.71
C ASP A 123 -2.99 10.28 -18.22
N GLU A 124 -1.75 9.96 -17.84
CA GLU A 124 -1.32 9.65 -16.48
C GLU A 124 -0.35 10.75 -15.95
N PRO A 125 -0.85 11.95 -15.62
CA PRO A 125 0.00 13.06 -15.21
C PRO A 125 0.69 12.79 -13.87
N VAL A 126 1.95 13.19 -13.76
CA VAL A 126 2.70 13.21 -12.51
C VAL A 126 2.61 14.58 -11.85
N ALA A 127 2.67 14.62 -10.52
CA ALA A 127 2.75 15.88 -9.80
C ALA A 127 4.01 16.66 -10.20
N GLU A 128 3.86 17.96 -10.46
CA GLU A 128 4.96 18.83 -10.90
C GLU A 128 6.11 18.90 -9.89
N GLU A 129 5.76 18.87 -8.61
CA GLU A 129 6.72 18.86 -7.52
C GLU A 129 6.31 17.88 -6.40
N PRO A 130 7.28 17.27 -5.70
CA PRO A 130 6.98 16.49 -4.52
C PRO A 130 6.32 17.36 -3.46
N PHE A 131 5.21 16.90 -2.89
CA PHE A 131 4.62 17.55 -1.73
C PHE A 131 5.63 17.58 -0.57
N ARG A 132 5.79 18.75 0.04
CA ARG A 132 6.70 18.96 1.18
C ARG A 132 5.91 19.49 2.37
N PHE A 133 6.09 18.84 3.51
CA PHE A 133 5.75 19.47 4.79
C PHE A 133 6.78 20.57 5.05
N SER A 134 6.31 21.81 5.14
CA SER A 134 7.16 22.98 5.47
C SER A 134 7.63 22.99 6.92
N MET A 135 6.95 22.23 7.79
CA MET A 135 7.26 22.09 9.20
C MET A 135 6.80 20.72 9.72
N GLU A 136 7.42 20.27 10.81
CA GLU A 136 7.02 19.05 11.52
C GLU A 136 5.73 19.33 12.31
N LEU A 137 4.68 18.56 12.04
CA LEU A 137 3.35 18.78 12.60
C LEU A 137 3.07 17.92 13.85
N ASP A 138 3.91 16.91 14.08
CA ASP A 138 3.63 15.82 15.03
C ASP A 138 3.54 16.28 16.50
N ASP A 139 4.32 17.29 16.88
CA ASP A 139 4.42 17.79 18.27
C ASP A 139 3.73 19.15 18.49
N LEU A 140 2.93 19.61 17.52
CA LEU A 140 2.28 20.92 17.63
C LEU A 140 1.08 20.91 18.61
N PRO A 141 0.91 21.97 19.43
CA PRO A 141 -0.29 22.12 20.22
C PRO A 141 -1.55 22.18 19.34
N LYS A 142 -2.66 21.63 19.86
CA LYS A 142 -3.96 21.64 19.19
C LYS A 142 -4.38 23.03 18.69
N GLU A 143 -4.16 24.07 19.49
CA GLU A 143 -4.56 25.44 19.11
C GLU A 143 -3.75 25.95 17.91
N THR A 144 -2.47 25.57 17.79
CA THR A 144 -1.63 25.89 16.64
C THR A 144 -2.12 25.16 15.39
N LEU A 145 -2.41 23.86 15.50
CA LEU A 145 -2.98 23.09 14.38
C LEU A 145 -4.31 23.66 13.89
N LYS A 146 -5.17 24.09 14.83
CA LYS A 146 -6.45 24.75 14.50
C LYS A 146 -6.23 26.05 13.74
N GLN A 147 -5.25 26.86 14.15
CA GLN A 147 -4.90 28.09 13.44
C GLN A 147 -4.41 27.79 12.02
N TYR A 148 -3.54 26.80 11.83
CA TYR A 148 -3.05 26.43 10.50
C TYR A 148 -4.16 25.91 9.57
N ILE A 149 -5.09 25.11 10.10
CA ILE A 149 -6.27 24.69 9.33
C ILE A 149 -7.09 25.92 8.92
N PHE A 150 -7.33 26.86 9.83
CA PHE A 150 -8.06 28.08 9.51
C PHE A 150 -7.35 28.90 8.43
N ASP A 151 -6.04 29.12 8.57
CA ASP A 151 -5.23 29.87 7.62
C ASP A 151 -5.27 29.23 6.22
N GLU A 152 -5.15 27.90 6.11
CA GLU A 152 -5.24 27.19 4.83
C GLU A 152 -6.62 27.37 4.17
N THR A 153 -7.71 27.34 4.94
CA THR A 153 -9.05 27.60 4.39
C THR A 153 -9.22 29.03 3.87
N VAL A 154 -8.60 30.01 4.54
CA VAL A 154 -8.61 31.41 4.09
C VAL A 154 -7.78 31.58 2.82
N LEU A 155 -6.60 30.97 2.75
CA LEU A 155 -5.76 30.94 1.55
C LEU A 155 -6.50 30.32 0.37
N PHE A 156 -7.15 29.17 0.57
CA PHE A 156 -7.96 28.51 -0.46
C PHE A 156 -9.08 29.42 -0.98
N LYS A 157 -9.84 30.08 -0.09
CA LYS A 157 -10.88 31.04 -0.48
C LYS A 157 -10.32 32.22 -1.27
N THR A 158 -9.13 32.69 -0.91
CA THR A 158 -8.46 33.80 -1.59
C THR A 158 -8.07 33.40 -3.02
N ARG A 159 -7.46 32.21 -3.21
CA ARG A 159 -7.12 31.66 -4.53
C ARG A 159 -8.36 31.56 -5.42
N LEU A 160 -9.46 30.98 -4.91
CA LEU A 160 -10.72 30.88 -5.63
C LEU A 160 -11.27 32.24 -6.10
N THR A 161 -11.13 33.28 -5.28
CA THR A 161 -11.64 34.62 -5.62
C THR A 161 -10.79 35.28 -6.71
N GLN A 162 -9.47 35.01 -6.73
CA GLN A 162 -8.55 35.52 -7.76
C GLN A 162 -8.79 34.84 -9.12
N ASP A 163 -9.01 33.52 -9.11
CA ASP A 163 -9.31 32.75 -10.34
C ASP A 163 -10.65 33.16 -10.96
N GLN A 164 -11.61 33.60 -10.14
CA GLN A 164 -12.91 34.13 -10.61
C GLN A 164 -12.84 35.55 -11.19
N GLN A 165 -11.77 36.31 -10.91
CA GLN A 165 -11.58 37.67 -11.43
C GLN A 165 -10.70 37.72 -12.68
N GLN A 166 -10.01 36.63 -13.01
CA GLN A 166 -9.17 36.49 -14.21
C GLN A 166 -9.86 35.78 -15.40
N ASN A 167 -11.06 35.21 -15.19
CA ASN A 167 -11.96 34.72 -16.23
C ASN A 167 -13.09 35.72 -16.51
#